data_AF-A0A1L7XI83-F1
#
_entry.id   AF-A0A1L7XI83-F1
#
_cell.length_a   1.000
_cell.length_b   1.000
_cell.length_c   1.000
_cell.angle_alpha   90.00
_cell.angle_beta   90.00
_cell.angle_gamma   90.00
#
_symmetry.space_group_name_H-M   'P 1'
#
loop_
_entity.id
_entity.type
_entity.pdbx_description
1 polymer ?
#
loop_
_entity_poly.entity_id
_entity_poly.type
_entity_poly.pdbx_seq_one_letter_code
_entity_poly.pdbx_strand_id
1 'polypeptide(L)'
;MTNQLSNTDIELVSGGDLSDTFSKRRRGFLRNLLPRHGILSGQSPRHNKDGELQRFQNPVEDYPKGYPRLSALMASHDSFQVFRRFSNLRTRLLLLSQDRVALLEKKLDNIDRDEGSPLFLGSSRRDKNEERQSVISDIRDALGTYDDLLERNSRMLAFGAAHPRDVSSLQNWHMGNACISREEMEFLDRREGLLCLSQPNDGLVSWLERFVSQRLMHLIKVGHY
;
A
#
# COMPACT_ATOMS: atom_id res chain seq x y z
N MET A 1 -28.80 59.46 -12.53
CA MET A 1 -27.68 60.27 -13.06
C MET A 1 -26.47 59.34 -13.11
N THR A 2 -26.19 58.62 -14.22
CA THR A 2 -25.36 59.03 -15.41
C THR A 2 -23.95 59.44 -14.98
N ASN A 3 -22.82 58.86 -15.40
CA ASN A 3 -22.32 58.27 -16.66
C ASN A 3 -21.27 57.17 -16.34
N GLN A 4 -21.02 56.07 -17.07
CA GLN A 4 -20.66 55.82 -18.49
C GLN A 4 -19.30 56.37 -18.96
N LEU A 5 -18.59 55.50 -19.72
CA LEU A 5 -17.38 55.65 -20.58
C LEU A 5 -16.11 54.97 -20.02
N SER A 6 -15.34 54.17 -20.76
CA SER A 6 -15.39 53.75 -22.17
C SER A 6 -14.53 52.49 -22.41
N ASN A 7 -14.91 51.75 -23.45
CA ASN A 7 -14.17 50.66 -24.09
C ASN A 7 -13.27 51.23 -25.20
N THR A 8 -12.07 50.67 -25.40
CA THR A 8 -11.11 50.69 -26.56
C THR A 8 -9.66 50.76 -26.01
N ASP A 9 -8.67 49.95 -26.38
CA ASP A 9 -8.32 49.42 -27.70
C ASP A 9 -7.66 48.03 -27.66
N ILE A 10 -7.90 47.27 -28.73
CA ILE A 10 -7.18 46.09 -29.17
C ILE A 10 -6.02 46.57 -30.05
N GLU A 11 -4.78 46.26 -29.71
CA GLU A 11 -3.70 46.15 -30.69
C GLU A 11 -3.09 44.74 -30.65
N LEU A 12 -3.18 44.09 -31.81
CA LEU A 12 -2.51 42.86 -32.18
C LEU A 12 -1.00 43.10 -32.30
N VAL A 13 -0.19 42.34 -31.54
CA VAL A 13 1.16 41.96 -31.98
C VAL A 13 1.25 40.44 -32.02
N SER A 14 1.44 39.97 -33.25
CA SER A 14 1.57 38.57 -33.64
C SER A 14 2.94 37.99 -33.28
N GLY A 15 2.95 36.70 -32.95
CA GLY A 15 4.04 35.78 -33.29
C GLY A 15 5.30 35.81 -32.41
N GLY A 16 5.37 34.91 -31.43
CA GLY A 16 6.59 34.70 -30.65
C GLY A 16 6.50 33.53 -29.67
N ASP A 17 6.71 32.33 -30.20
CA ASP A 17 7.04 31.05 -29.56
C ASP A 17 7.31 31.03 -28.02
N LEU A 18 6.22 30.99 -27.24
CA LEU A 18 6.25 30.78 -25.77
C LEU A 18 6.19 29.28 -25.38
N SER A 19 6.07 28.38 -26.37
CA SER A 19 6.01 26.94 -26.15
C SER A 19 7.39 26.33 -25.89
N ASP A 20 8.42 26.91 -26.50
CA ASP A 20 9.77 26.36 -26.54
C ASP A 20 10.62 26.76 -25.32
N THR A 21 10.30 27.89 -24.69
CA THR A 21 10.93 28.39 -23.46
C THR A 21 10.44 27.63 -22.22
N PHE A 22 9.18 27.20 -22.19
CA PHE A 22 8.63 26.35 -21.12
C PHE A 22 9.09 24.88 -21.24
N SER A 23 9.35 24.39 -22.46
CA SER A 23 9.88 23.04 -22.72
C SER A 23 11.33 22.85 -22.22
N LYS A 24 12.19 23.87 -22.40
CA LYS A 24 13.60 23.81 -21.95
C LYS A 24 13.76 23.76 -20.43
N ARG A 25 12.84 24.34 -19.66
CA ARG A 25 12.85 24.28 -18.18
C ARG A 25 12.45 22.90 -17.62
N ARG A 26 11.71 22.09 -18.39
CA ARG A 26 11.25 20.74 -18.03
C ARG A 26 12.36 19.68 -18.04
N ARG A 27 13.32 19.79 -18.97
CA ARG A 27 14.46 18.84 -19.08
C ARG A 27 15.44 18.88 -17.91
N GLY A 28 15.53 20.01 -17.21
CA GLY A 28 16.44 20.16 -16.06
C GLY A 28 15.93 19.50 -14.77
N PHE A 29 14.61 19.34 -14.62
CA PHE A 29 13.99 18.98 -13.34
C PHE A 29 14.15 17.49 -13.01
N LEU A 30 13.93 16.60 -13.99
CA LEU A 30 14.14 15.15 -13.83
C LEU A 30 15.62 14.78 -13.68
N ARG A 31 16.50 15.55 -14.34
CA ARG A 31 17.96 15.39 -14.23
C ARG A 31 18.51 15.73 -12.84
N ASN A 32 17.75 16.45 -12.01
CA ASN A 32 18.11 16.82 -10.65
C ASN A 32 17.41 15.96 -9.56
N LEU A 33 16.44 15.14 -9.95
CA LEU A 33 15.70 14.25 -9.05
C LEU A 33 16.34 12.85 -8.93
N LEU A 34 17.12 12.44 -9.93
CA LEU A 34 17.86 11.18 -9.95
C LEU A 34 19.34 11.41 -9.59
N PRO A 35 20.00 10.50 -8.86
CA PRO A 35 21.44 10.53 -8.67
C PRO A 35 22.15 10.61 -10.03
N ARG A 36 23.07 11.56 -10.18
CA ARG A 36 23.81 11.82 -11.42
C ARG A 36 24.66 10.62 -11.83
N HIS A 37 24.13 9.66 -12.58
CA HIS A 37 24.88 8.89 -13.58
C HIS A 37 24.13 9.01 -14.91
N GLY A 38 24.84 9.52 -15.91
CA GLY A 38 24.28 10.34 -16.98
C GLY A 38 23.63 9.58 -18.13
N ILE A 39 22.55 10.14 -18.67
CA ILE A 39 22.05 9.84 -20.02
C ILE A 39 21.46 11.13 -20.61
N LEU A 40 22.24 11.83 -21.43
CA LEU A 40 21.75 12.72 -22.48
C LEU A 40 22.67 12.54 -23.69
N SER A 41 22.04 12.54 -24.87
CA SER A 41 22.59 12.36 -26.23
C SER A 41 22.78 10.91 -26.67
N GLY A 42 22.11 10.59 -27.77
CA GLY A 42 22.00 9.24 -28.31
C GLY A 42 23.35 8.64 -28.69
N GLN A 43 23.54 7.39 -28.31
CA GLN A 43 24.50 6.47 -28.93
C GLN A 43 23.92 5.06 -28.94
N SER A 44 24.25 4.32 -30.00
CA SER A 44 23.89 2.93 -30.28
C SER A 44 24.11 1.97 -29.11
N PRO A 45 23.35 0.85 -29.05
CA PRO A 45 23.44 -0.11 -27.96
C PRO A 45 24.82 -0.78 -27.93
N ARG A 46 25.53 -0.65 -26.81
CA ARG A 46 26.74 -1.42 -26.50
C ARG A 46 26.37 -2.54 -25.52
N HIS A 47 26.73 -3.76 -25.92
CA HIS A 47 26.61 -4.97 -25.10
C HIS A 47 27.56 -4.86 -23.90
N ASN A 48 27.09 -5.10 -22.68
CA ASN A 48 27.95 -5.26 -21.51
C ASN A 48 27.75 -6.64 -20.88
N LYS A 49 28.87 -7.26 -20.47
CA LYS A 49 29.03 -8.70 -20.22
C LYS A 49 28.74 -9.15 -18.79
N ASP A 50 28.23 -8.28 -17.94
CA ASP A 50 28.00 -8.60 -16.53
C ASP A 50 26.50 -8.46 -16.27
N GLY A 51 25.86 -9.55 -15.81
CA GLY A 51 24.41 -9.75 -15.78
C GLY A 51 23.61 -8.87 -14.83
N GLU A 52 23.80 -7.55 -14.87
CA GLU A 52 22.88 -6.59 -14.28
C GLU A 52 21.68 -6.41 -15.22
N LEU A 53 20.48 -6.57 -14.68
CA LEU A 53 19.22 -6.20 -15.32
C LEU A 53 19.24 -4.69 -15.63
N GLN A 54 19.78 -4.31 -16.79
CA GLN A 54 19.51 -3.01 -17.37
C GLN A 54 18.01 -2.95 -17.61
N ARG A 55 17.27 -2.37 -16.66
CA ARG A 55 15.86 -2.00 -16.85
C ARG A 55 15.86 -0.94 -17.95
N PHE A 56 15.80 -1.38 -19.20
CA PHE A 56 15.50 -0.55 -20.36
C PHE A 56 14.06 -0.06 -20.24
N GLN A 57 13.84 0.90 -19.35
CA GLN A 57 12.58 1.61 -19.32
C GLN A 57 12.68 2.75 -20.33
N ASN A 58 11.70 2.82 -21.23
CA ASN A 58 11.49 4.03 -22.02
C ASN A 58 11.43 5.24 -21.07
N PRO A 59 11.93 6.42 -21.49
CA PRO A 59 11.69 7.66 -20.78
C PRO A 59 10.24 7.74 -20.27
N VAL A 60 10.06 8.14 -19.01
CA VAL A 60 8.73 8.23 -18.37
C VAL A 60 7.77 9.07 -19.22
N GLU A 61 8.29 10.07 -19.92
CA GLU A 61 7.57 11.00 -20.77
C GLU A 61 7.01 10.39 -22.06
N ASP A 62 7.54 9.25 -22.50
CA ASP A 62 7.06 8.53 -23.68
C ASP A 62 5.73 7.82 -23.40
N TYR A 63 5.40 7.61 -22.12
CA TYR A 63 4.12 7.04 -21.73
C TYR A 63 2.98 8.07 -21.87
N PRO A 64 1.77 7.64 -22.28
CA PRO A 64 0.60 8.51 -22.31
C PRO A 64 0.35 9.23 -20.98
N LYS A 65 -0.07 10.50 -21.04
CA LYS A 65 -0.52 11.25 -19.85
C LYS A 65 -1.62 10.47 -19.13
N GLY A 66 -1.69 10.58 -17.81
CA GLY A 66 -2.60 9.75 -17.01
C GLY A 66 -1.85 8.83 -16.05
N TYR A 67 -2.59 7.81 -15.62
CA TYR A 67 -2.04 6.64 -14.93
C TYR A 67 -0.89 5.93 -15.66
N PRO A 68 -0.85 5.83 -17.01
CA PRO A 68 0.29 5.18 -17.68
C PRO A 68 1.63 5.87 -17.37
N ARG A 69 1.68 7.20 -17.44
CA ARG A 69 2.89 7.97 -17.10
C ARG A 69 3.20 7.98 -15.61
N LEU A 70 2.19 8.09 -14.75
CA LEU A 70 2.41 8.05 -13.30
C LEU A 70 2.94 6.69 -12.84
N SER A 71 2.36 5.60 -13.33
CA SER A 71 2.84 4.24 -13.02
C SER A 71 4.25 4.00 -13.54
N ALA A 72 4.58 4.50 -14.75
CA ALA A 72 5.94 4.48 -15.26
C ALA A 72 6.93 5.25 -14.36
N LEU A 73 6.54 6.43 -13.84
CA LEU A 73 7.35 7.16 -12.86
C LEU A 73 7.54 6.34 -11.58
N MET A 74 6.46 5.83 -10.98
CA MET A 74 6.55 5.07 -9.73
C MET A 74 7.40 3.80 -9.91
N ALA A 75 7.33 3.15 -11.08
CA ALA A 75 8.13 1.98 -11.42
C ALA A 75 9.58 2.29 -11.84
N SER A 76 9.93 3.57 -12.04
CA SER A 76 11.27 3.99 -12.46
C SER A 76 12.31 3.93 -11.36
N HIS A 77 11.87 4.04 -10.10
CA HIS A 77 12.77 3.97 -8.97
C HIS A 77 12.07 3.38 -7.75
N ASP A 78 12.79 2.52 -7.05
CA ASP A 78 12.31 1.80 -5.88
C ASP A 78 11.83 2.75 -4.75
N SER A 79 12.51 3.90 -4.57
CA SER A 79 12.09 4.93 -3.60
C SER A 79 10.75 5.59 -3.92
N PHE A 80 10.25 5.46 -5.16
CA PHE A 80 8.94 5.96 -5.58
C PHE A 80 7.80 4.93 -5.41
N GLN A 81 8.09 3.74 -4.88
CA GLN A 81 7.08 2.76 -4.46
C GLN A 81 6.40 3.18 -3.15
N VAL A 82 5.84 4.39 -3.15
CA VAL A 82 5.20 5.05 -2.01
C VAL A 82 3.70 4.81 -2.04
N PHE A 83 3.17 4.26 -0.95
CA PHE A 83 1.75 3.95 -0.83
C PHE A 83 1.23 4.28 0.57
N ARG A 84 -0.10 4.35 0.70
CA ARG A 84 -0.76 4.55 1.98
C ARG A 84 -0.85 3.22 2.74
N ARG A 85 -0.46 3.23 4.02
CA ARG A 85 -0.48 2.08 4.94
C ARG A 85 -1.87 1.75 5.48
N PHE A 86 -2.76 2.73 5.57
CA PHE A 86 -4.11 2.61 6.14
C PHE A 86 -4.15 2.09 7.59
N SER A 87 -3.14 2.41 8.41
CA SER A 87 -2.97 1.84 9.76
C SER A 87 -4.23 1.88 10.62
N ASN A 88 -4.87 3.06 10.76
CA ASN A 88 -6.07 3.21 11.58
C ASN A 88 -7.22 2.31 11.09
N LEU A 89 -7.46 2.29 9.77
CA LEU A 89 -8.53 1.48 9.19
C LEU A 89 -8.27 -0.02 9.38
N ARG A 90 -7.02 -0.47 9.21
CA ARG A 90 -6.63 -1.87 9.45
C ARG A 90 -6.79 -2.26 10.91
N THR A 91 -6.35 -1.40 11.84
CA THR A 91 -6.55 -1.63 13.28
C THR A 91 -8.03 -1.70 13.63
N ARG A 92 -8.87 -0.85 13.03
CA ARG A 92 -10.32 -0.92 13.23
C ARG A 92 -10.91 -2.26 12.77
N LEU A 93 -10.50 -2.76 11.59
CA LEU A 93 -10.93 -4.06 11.11
C LEU A 93 -10.47 -5.21 12.03
N LEU A 94 -9.24 -5.14 12.55
CA LEU A 94 -8.73 -6.11 13.52
C LEU A 94 -9.56 -6.14 14.80
N LEU A 95 -9.85 -4.98 15.38
CA LEU A 95 -10.63 -4.87 16.62
C LEU A 95 -12.05 -5.43 16.44
N LEU A 96 -12.70 -5.13 15.32
CA LEU A 96 -14.04 -5.66 15.01
C LEU A 96 -14.03 -7.18 14.81
N SER A 97 -13.01 -7.71 14.12
CA SER A 97 -12.86 -9.16 13.93
C SER A 97 -12.55 -9.88 15.24
N GLN A 98 -11.75 -9.27 16.12
CA GLN A 98 -11.45 -9.80 17.46
C GLN A 98 -12.71 -9.87 18.33
N ASP A 99 -13.51 -8.80 18.35
CA ASP A 99 -14.76 -8.78 19.10
C ASP A 99 -15.74 -9.85 18.60
N ARG A 100 -15.81 -10.06 17.28
CA ARG A 100 -16.63 -11.14 16.70
C ARG A 100 -16.21 -12.52 17.22
N VAL A 101 -14.91 -12.80 17.30
CA VAL A 101 -14.39 -14.05 17.87
C VAL A 101 -14.77 -14.16 19.35
N ALA A 102 -14.59 -13.11 20.14
CA ALA A 102 -14.92 -13.09 21.57
C ALA A 102 -16.42 -13.32 21.84
N LEU A 103 -17.30 -12.77 21.01
CA LEU A 103 -18.74 -13.01 21.11
C LEU A 103 -19.11 -14.47 20.82
N LEU A 104 -18.48 -15.09 19.84
CA LEU A 104 -18.71 -16.49 19.50
C LEU A 104 -18.12 -17.44 20.54
N GLU A 105 -16.94 -17.13 21.07
CA GLU A 105 -16.31 -17.85 22.19
C GLU A 105 -17.24 -17.85 23.42
N LYS A 106 -17.73 -16.66 23.83
CA LYS A 106 -18.71 -16.55 24.91
C LYS A 106 -19.99 -17.36 24.63
N LYS A 107 -20.44 -17.40 23.38
CA LYS A 107 -21.62 -18.19 22.99
C LYS A 107 -21.34 -19.68 23.15
N LEU A 108 -20.18 -20.17 22.69
CA LEU A 108 -19.78 -21.56 22.84
C LEU A 108 -19.67 -21.95 24.32
N ASP A 109 -19.03 -21.11 25.14
CA ASP A 109 -18.91 -21.33 26.59
C ASP A 109 -20.26 -21.51 27.27
N ASN A 110 -21.28 -20.75 26.86
CA ASN A 110 -22.62 -20.90 27.41
C ASN A 110 -23.25 -22.23 26.97
N ILE A 111 -23.13 -22.59 25.69
CA ILE A 111 -23.66 -23.88 25.16
C ILE A 111 -23.01 -25.07 25.90
N ASP A 112 -21.71 -25.00 26.17
CA ASP A 112 -21.00 -26.07 26.86
C ASP A 112 -21.36 -26.15 28.35
N ARG A 113 -21.62 -25.01 29.00
CA ARG A 113 -22.10 -24.98 30.40
C ARG A 113 -23.52 -25.51 30.55
N ASP A 114 -24.37 -25.27 29.56
CA ASP A 114 -25.77 -25.68 29.57
C ASP A 114 -25.98 -27.10 29.01
N GLU A 115 -24.90 -27.79 28.59
CA GLU A 115 -24.97 -29.13 28.02
C GLU A 115 -25.30 -30.19 29.07
N GLY A 116 -26.51 -30.74 28.97
CA GLY A 116 -27.00 -31.78 29.88
C GLY A 116 -26.42 -33.18 29.64
N SER A 117 -25.77 -33.42 28.50
CA SER A 117 -25.18 -34.72 28.15
C SER A 117 -23.64 -34.69 28.26
N PRO A 118 -23.04 -35.24 29.34
CA PRO A 118 -21.59 -35.34 29.47
C PRO A 118 -20.92 -36.10 28.32
N LEU A 119 -21.66 -37.02 27.68
CA LEU A 119 -21.17 -37.77 26.52
C LEU A 119 -20.97 -36.90 25.28
N PHE A 120 -21.73 -35.82 25.13
CA PHE A 120 -21.57 -34.90 24.00
C PHE A 120 -20.30 -34.07 24.17
N LEU A 121 -20.05 -33.55 25.37
CA LEU A 121 -18.79 -32.85 25.70
C LEU A 121 -17.56 -33.76 25.63
N GLY A 122 -17.69 -35.02 26.05
CA GLY A 122 -16.58 -35.97 26.09
C GLY A 122 -16.25 -36.65 24.76
N SER A 123 -17.09 -36.50 23.72
CA SER A 123 -16.87 -37.18 22.44
C SER A 123 -17.53 -36.44 21.27
N SER A 124 -16.73 -35.73 20.48
CA SER A 124 -17.18 -35.04 19.25
C SER A 124 -17.89 -35.97 18.25
N ARG A 125 -17.50 -37.25 18.16
CA ARG A 125 -18.17 -38.24 17.29
C ARG A 125 -19.60 -38.58 17.72
N ARG A 126 -19.92 -38.33 18.99
CA ARG A 126 -21.22 -38.62 19.63
C ARG A 126 -21.99 -37.34 19.93
N ASP A 127 -21.36 -36.19 19.75
CA ASP A 127 -21.96 -34.89 19.93
C ASP A 127 -23.01 -34.65 18.85
N LYS A 128 -24.26 -34.46 19.29
CA LYS A 128 -25.41 -34.16 18.44
C LYS A 128 -25.95 -32.75 18.68
N ASN A 129 -25.22 -31.91 19.41
CA ASN A 129 -25.62 -30.53 19.66
C ASN A 129 -25.36 -29.70 18.39
N GLU A 130 -26.40 -29.54 17.58
CA GLU A 130 -26.32 -28.81 16.31
C GLU A 130 -25.94 -27.33 16.53
N GLU A 131 -26.35 -26.73 17.64
CA GLU A 131 -26.00 -25.34 17.95
C GLU A 131 -24.50 -25.19 18.21
N ARG A 132 -23.91 -26.09 19.02
CA ARG A 132 -22.46 -26.13 19.24
C ARG A 132 -21.71 -26.31 17.93
N GLN A 133 -22.13 -27.27 17.11
CA GLN A 133 -21.49 -27.53 15.81
C GLN A 133 -21.54 -26.30 14.89
N SER A 134 -22.68 -25.61 14.85
CA SER A 134 -22.84 -24.36 14.10
C SER A 134 -21.92 -23.26 14.62
N VAL A 135 -21.87 -23.03 15.93
CA VAL A 135 -21.02 -22.01 16.54
C VAL A 135 -19.53 -22.31 16.33
N ILE A 136 -19.12 -23.58 16.43
CA ILE A 136 -17.73 -23.99 16.15
C ILE A 136 -17.37 -23.71 14.68
N SER A 137 -18.29 -23.95 13.74
CA SER A 137 -18.06 -23.60 12.34
C SER A 137 -17.90 -22.09 12.15
N ASP A 138 -18.77 -21.28 12.76
CA ASP A 138 -18.67 -19.82 12.72
C ASP A 138 -17.36 -19.31 13.34
N ILE A 139 -16.90 -19.93 14.43
CA ILE A 139 -15.62 -19.60 15.09
C ILE A 139 -14.46 -19.87 14.15
N ARG A 140 -14.45 -21.02 13.46
CA ARG A 140 -13.40 -21.36 12.49
C ARG A 140 -13.30 -20.30 11.39
N ASP A 141 -14.42 -19.85 10.85
CA ASP A 141 -14.45 -18.83 9.79
C ASP A 141 -14.04 -17.45 10.31
N ALA A 142 -14.52 -17.07 11.51
CA ALA A 142 -14.17 -15.81 12.15
C ALA A 142 -12.68 -15.74 12.54
N LEU A 143 -12.12 -16.83 13.07
CA LEU A 143 -10.69 -16.95 13.37
C LEU A 143 -9.85 -16.91 12.10
N GLY A 144 -10.27 -17.58 11.03
CA GLY A 144 -9.60 -17.50 9.74
C GLY A 144 -9.50 -16.05 9.24
N THR A 145 -10.60 -15.30 9.33
CA THR A 145 -10.63 -13.88 8.96
C THR A 145 -9.72 -13.02 9.86
N TYR A 146 -9.75 -13.27 11.17
CA TYR A 146 -8.93 -12.55 12.14
C TYR A 146 -7.43 -12.80 11.92
N ASP A 147 -7.03 -14.06 11.77
CA ASP A 147 -5.64 -14.48 11.54
C ASP A 147 -5.11 -13.90 10.22
N ASP A 148 -5.91 -13.90 9.15
CA ASP A 148 -5.58 -13.27 7.86
C ASP A 148 -5.33 -11.76 8.00
N LEU A 149 -6.21 -11.07 8.74
CA LEU A 149 -6.05 -9.64 8.99
C LEU A 149 -4.80 -9.36 9.82
N LEU A 150 -4.52 -10.19 10.82
CA LEU A 150 -3.39 -10.03 11.74
C LEU A 150 -2.07 -10.22 11.00
N GLU A 151 -1.96 -11.27 10.20
CA GLU A 151 -0.77 -11.54 9.38
C GLU A 151 -0.53 -10.40 8.38
N ARG A 152 -1.56 -10.02 7.61
CA ARG A 152 -1.44 -8.94 6.62
C ARG A 152 -1.11 -7.61 7.30
N ASN A 153 -1.61 -7.34 8.51
CA ASN A 153 -1.29 -6.12 9.24
C ASN A 153 0.15 -6.14 9.78
N SER A 154 0.61 -7.29 10.30
CA SER A 154 1.99 -7.49 10.72
C SER A 154 2.97 -7.18 9.58
N ARG A 155 2.71 -7.75 8.39
CA ARG A 155 3.52 -7.47 7.19
C ARG A 155 3.58 -5.98 6.84
N MET A 156 2.47 -5.27 7.02
CA MET A 156 2.41 -3.83 6.72
C MET A 156 3.11 -2.94 7.74
N LEU A 157 3.20 -3.40 9.00
CA LEU A 157 3.99 -2.73 10.03
C LEU A 157 5.49 -2.92 9.77
N ALA A 158 5.90 -4.02 9.13
CA ALA A 158 7.30 -4.29 8.80
C ALA A 158 7.86 -3.35 7.72
N PHE A 159 7.02 -2.87 6.79
CA PHE A 159 7.45 -1.89 5.79
C PHE A 159 7.89 -0.58 6.46
N GLY A 160 9.01 -0.04 6.02
CA GLY A 160 9.49 1.24 6.52
C GLY A 160 8.64 2.42 6.05
N ALA A 161 8.81 3.55 6.71
CA ALA A 161 8.14 4.79 6.36
C ALA A 161 8.68 5.33 5.03
N ALA A 162 7.82 5.94 4.22
CA ALA A 162 8.26 6.64 3.02
C ALA A 162 9.18 7.81 3.40
N HIS A 163 10.32 7.95 2.72
CA HIS A 163 11.27 9.01 3.02
C HIS A 163 10.71 10.37 2.55
N PRO A 164 10.74 11.43 3.39
CA PRO A 164 10.09 12.71 3.07
C PRO A 164 10.54 13.33 1.74
N ARG A 165 11.82 13.17 1.39
CA ARG A 165 12.38 13.67 0.12
C ARG A 165 11.74 13.00 -1.10
N ASP A 166 11.47 11.70 -1.04
CA ASP A 166 10.86 10.97 -2.16
C ASP A 166 9.39 11.36 -2.31
N VAL A 167 8.68 11.52 -1.18
CA VAL A 167 7.31 12.04 -1.17
C VAL A 167 7.25 13.45 -1.80
N SER A 168 8.12 14.36 -1.38
CA SER A 168 8.21 15.70 -1.97
C SER A 168 8.58 15.68 -3.46
N SER A 169 9.42 14.73 -3.86
CA SER A 169 9.78 14.53 -5.27
C SER A 169 8.57 14.15 -6.12
N LEU A 170 7.75 13.23 -5.62
CA LEU A 170 6.49 12.82 -6.26
C LEU A 170 5.47 13.97 -6.32
N GLN A 171 5.30 14.72 -5.21
CA GLN A 171 4.41 15.89 -5.16
C GLN A 171 4.83 16.95 -6.18
N ASN A 172 6.11 17.33 -6.19
CA ASN A 172 6.64 18.33 -7.12
C ASN A 172 6.50 17.88 -8.58
N TRP A 173 6.79 16.61 -8.87
CA TRP A 173 6.61 16.06 -10.21
C TRP A 173 5.14 16.13 -10.64
N HIS A 174 4.21 15.77 -9.75
CA HIS A 174 2.78 15.81 -10.02
C HIS A 174 2.30 17.23 -10.31
N MET A 175 2.72 18.22 -9.53
CA MET A 175 2.39 19.64 -9.77
C MET A 175 2.85 20.12 -11.17
N GLY A 176 3.97 19.61 -11.67
CA GLY A 176 4.50 19.93 -13.00
C GLY A 176 3.92 19.12 -14.16
N ASN A 177 3.32 17.94 -13.89
CA ASN A 177 2.90 16.98 -14.91
C ASN A 177 1.41 16.64 -14.92
N ALA A 178 0.63 17.08 -13.93
CA ALA A 178 -0.83 16.98 -13.81
C ALA A 178 -1.41 15.69 -14.44
N CYS A 179 -0.83 14.54 -14.11
CA CYS A 179 -1.15 13.28 -14.79
C CYS A 179 -2.46 12.66 -14.29
N ILE A 180 -2.76 12.78 -13.01
CA ILE A 180 -4.01 12.29 -12.41
C ILE A 180 -4.67 13.45 -11.64
N SER A 181 -5.86 13.23 -11.10
CA SER A 181 -6.57 14.30 -10.37
C SER A 181 -5.82 14.67 -9.08
N ARG A 182 -6.08 15.88 -8.56
CA ARG A 182 -5.46 16.32 -7.29
C ARG A 182 -5.98 15.48 -6.14
N GLU A 183 -7.27 15.20 -6.14
CA GLU A 183 -7.98 14.40 -5.15
C GLU A 183 -7.37 12.99 -5.04
N GLU A 184 -6.96 12.40 -6.16
CA GLU A 184 -6.28 11.10 -6.20
C GLU A 184 -4.84 11.14 -5.64
N MET A 185 -4.18 12.31 -5.64
CA MET A 185 -2.80 12.49 -5.12
C MET A 185 -2.73 13.06 -3.70
N GLU A 186 -3.85 13.51 -3.13
CA GLU A 186 -3.93 14.02 -1.75
C GLU A 186 -3.40 13.05 -0.69
N PHE A 187 -3.30 11.75 -1.00
CA PHE A 187 -2.71 10.80 -0.06
C PHE A 187 -1.24 11.12 0.25
N LEU A 188 -0.49 11.75 -0.66
CA LEU A 188 0.90 12.17 -0.45
C LEU A 188 1.03 13.33 0.54
N ASP A 189 -0.01 14.14 0.70
CA ASP A 189 -0.02 15.27 1.63
C ASP A 189 -0.23 14.83 3.09
N ARG A 190 -0.58 13.56 3.30
CA ARG A 190 -0.75 12.98 4.63
C ARG A 190 0.63 12.76 5.25
N ARG A 191 0.92 13.52 6.30
CA ARG A 191 2.18 13.42 7.08
C ARG A 191 2.41 12.04 7.70
N GLU A 192 1.34 11.29 7.95
CA GLU A 192 1.40 9.99 8.62
C GLU A 192 0.78 8.88 7.77
N GLY A 193 1.40 7.71 7.81
CA GLY A 193 0.85 6.50 7.19
C GLY A 193 1.22 6.31 5.72
N LEU A 194 2.30 6.91 5.23
CA LEU A 194 2.95 6.50 3.99
C LEU A 194 4.04 5.47 4.26
N LEU A 195 4.13 4.45 3.41
CA LEU A 195 5.16 3.43 3.44
C LEU A 195 5.91 3.38 2.12
N CYS A 196 7.10 2.79 2.15
CA CYS A 196 7.86 2.45 0.95
C CYS A 196 7.99 0.92 0.84
N LEU A 197 7.64 0.35 -0.31
CA LEU A 197 7.73 -1.11 -0.53
C LEU A 197 9.17 -1.60 -0.69
N SER A 198 10.10 -0.74 -1.09
CA SER A 198 11.46 -1.15 -1.43
C SER A 198 12.43 -1.17 -0.25
N GLN A 199 11.97 -0.85 0.97
CA GLN A 199 12.79 -1.01 2.16
C GLN A 199 12.65 -2.46 2.64
N PRO A 200 13.69 -3.31 2.49
CA PRO A 200 13.67 -4.61 3.13
C PRO A 200 13.80 -4.37 4.63
N ASN A 201 12.93 -4.99 5.41
CA ASN A 201 13.15 -5.10 6.84
C ASN A 201 13.22 -6.57 7.21
N ASP A 202 14.33 -6.96 7.83
CA ASP A 202 14.61 -8.29 8.37
C ASP A 202 13.57 -8.74 9.43
N GLY A 203 12.68 -7.85 9.85
CA GLY A 203 11.61 -8.11 10.81
C GLY A 203 10.54 -9.12 10.39
N LEU A 204 10.31 -9.34 9.09
CA LEU A 204 9.32 -10.32 8.61
C LEU A 204 9.70 -11.76 8.95
N VAL A 205 10.97 -12.11 8.72
CA VAL A 205 11.52 -13.45 9.02
C VAL A 205 11.49 -13.68 10.53
N SER A 206 11.91 -12.69 11.30
CA SER A 206 11.95 -12.76 12.76
C SER A 206 10.55 -12.90 13.39
N TRP A 207 9.53 -12.25 12.81
CA TRP A 207 8.15 -12.38 13.28
C TRP A 207 7.54 -13.75 12.92
N LEU A 208 7.74 -14.22 11.68
CA LEU A 208 7.25 -15.54 11.24
C LEU A 208 7.87 -16.66 12.08
N GLU A 209 9.17 -16.61 12.34
CA GLU A 209 9.86 -17.55 13.22
C GLU A 209 9.21 -17.58 14.61
N ARG A 210 8.89 -16.41 15.17
CA ARG A 210 8.25 -16.31 16.49
C ARG A 210 6.81 -16.85 16.49
N PHE A 211 6.03 -16.58 15.45
CA PHE A 211 4.65 -17.02 15.35
C PHE A 211 4.53 -18.55 15.11
N VAL A 212 5.32 -19.09 14.18
CA VAL A 212 5.39 -20.54 13.94
C VAL A 212 5.86 -21.28 15.19
N SER A 213 6.88 -20.75 15.86
CA SER A 213 7.37 -21.33 17.13
C SER A 213 6.28 -21.33 18.21
N GLN A 214 5.46 -20.28 18.30
CA GLN A 214 4.41 -20.18 19.31
C GLN A 214 3.24 -21.13 19.03
N ARG A 215 2.84 -21.33 17.77
CA ARG A 215 1.82 -22.31 17.38
C ARG A 215 2.32 -23.75 17.55
N LEU A 216 3.57 -24.05 17.22
CA LEU A 216 4.19 -25.37 17.46
C LEU A 216 4.28 -25.69 18.96
N MET A 217 4.66 -24.72 19.79
CA MET A 217 4.72 -24.89 21.25
C MET A 217 3.34 -25.15 21.86
N HIS A 218 2.29 -24.53 21.31
CA HIS A 218 0.92 -24.76 21.77
C HIS A 218 0.40 -26.16 21.36
N LEU A 219 0.72 -26.62 20.16
CA LEU A 219 0.37 -27.97 19.69
C LEU A 219 1.12 -29.07 20.46
N ILE A 220 2.39 -28.86 20.80
CA ILE A 220 3.19 -29.81 21.61
C ILE A 220 2.68 -29.88 23.06
N LYS A 221 2.17 -28.78 23.62
CA LYS A 221 1.55 -28.79 24.96
C LYS A 221 0.19 -29.48 25.01
N VAL A 222 -0.59 -29.43 23.92
CA VAL A 222 -1.91 -30.07 23.84
C VAL A 222 -1.81 -31.57 23.51
N GLY A 223 -0.70 -32.04 22.91
CA GLY A 223 -0.47 -33.46 22.61
C GLY A 223 0.10 -34.32 23.75
N HIS A 224 0.26 -33.76 24.96
CA HIS A 224 0.87 -34.43 26.12
C HIS A 224 -0.08 -34.64 27.33
N TYR A 225 -1.39 -34.65 27.09
CA TYR A 225 -2.40 -35.06 28.08
C TYR A 225 -3.38 -36.07 27.50
#